data_AF-A0A4R8TI56-F1
#
_entry.id   AF-A0A4R8TI56-F1
#
_cell.length_a   1.000
_cell.length_b   1.000
_cell.length_c   1.000
_cell.angle_alpha   90.00
_cell.angle_beta   90.00
_cell.angle_gamma   90.00
#
_symmetry.space_group_name_H-M   'P 1'
#
loop_
_entity.id
_entity.type
_entity.pdbx_description
1 polymer ?
#
loop_
_entity_poly.entity_id
_entity_poly.type
_entity_poly.pdbx_seq_one_letter_code
_entity_poly.pdbx_strand_id
1 'polypeptide(L)'
;MPVTLDGRCVCSKLKYSAKLESTDDARTSLCHCSSCKRAFGTNYGLTTKIPLDGFAYTEGEPKKFKQDNGVIREFCDNCGAFVCEYGEQAADKFRYVMRGTFDEPDKVPPKGEFFCSQREGWMPEIEGIFHKQKIRERLMATFDGIIPSSTSDSYLVRIHLFFSSLGYEHPSASTAGVVSSWPRLPHDLMTIGEQLDVPSVAWACLVSGSECTSPFYRAFRSGYFGLPTETLTYFGFYYAFFFIGVVLLKEVLIFVRPSWLRCRCYFGFLKRKCSCPRGTREEIEALPSAFWDGYRMWLWPTMAFAAFTPAHIQFLNGWVLKTHVNLLGLEGVNARFGRGFI
;
A
#
# COMPACT_ATOMS: atom_id res chain seq x y z
N MET A 1 -19.41 -0.66 21.70
CA MET A 1 -19.42 -1.43 22.96
C MET A 1 -18.54 -2.63 22.73
N PRO A 2 -17.75 -3.05 23.74
CA PRO A 2 -16.89 -4.20 23.61
C PRO A 2 -17.70 -5.46 23.32
N VAL A 3 -17.18 -6.32 22.43
CA VAL A 3 -17.82 -7.54 21.98
C VAL A 3 -16.84 -8.69 22.06
N THR A 4 -17.32 -9.84 22.53
CA THR A 4 -16.60 -11.10 22.48
C THR A 4 -17.19 -11.98 21.38
N LEU A 5 -16.30 -12.48 20.53
CA LEU A 5 -16.59 -13.45 19.47
C LEU A 5 -15.90 -14.76 19.83
N ASP A 6 -16.66 -15.70 20.35
CA ASP A 6 -16.19 -17.05 20.61
C ASP A 6 -16.39 -17.93 19.39
N GLY A 7 -15.54 -18.95 19.29
CA GLY A 7 -15.66 -19.92 18.22
C GLY A 7 -14.91 -21.20 18.52
N ARG A 8 -15.20 -22.21 17.71
CA ARG A 8 -14.69 -23.57 17.88
C ARG A 8 -14.64 -24.33 16.57
N CYS A 9 -13.81 -25.36 16.54
CA CYS A 9 -13.83 -26.34 15.47
C CYS A 9 -15.03 -27.28 15.59
N VAL A 10 -15.31 -28.04 14.53
CA VAL A 10 -16.44 -29.00 14.46
C VAL A 10 -16.42 -30.01 15.61
N CYS A 11 -15.24 -30.52 15.99
CA CYS A 11 -15.12 -31.48 17.10
C CYS A 11 -15.04 -30.83 18.48
N SER A 12 -15.10 -29.49 18.57
CA SER A 12 -15.02 -28.69 19.80
C SER A 12 -13.74 -28.86 20.65
N LYS A 13 -12.71 -29.58 20.17
CA LYS A 13 -11.41 -29.71 20.85
C LYS A 13 -10.47 -28.51 20.68
N LEU A 14 -10.77 -27.65 19.72
CA LEU A 14 -10.04 -26.40 19.49
C LEU A 14 -11.05 -25.27 19.61
N LYS A 15 -10.83 -24.37 20.57
CA LYS A 15 -11.69 -23.23 20.87
C LYS A 15 -10.87 -21.95 20.95
N TYR A 16 -11.47 -20.83 20.61
CA TYR A 16 -10.85 -19.53 20.68
C TYR A 16 -11.86 -18.47 21.10
N SER A 17 -11.32 -17.36 21.60
CA SER A 17 -12.08 -16.15 21.94
C SER A 17 -11.40 -14.96 21.28
N ALA A 18 -12.19 -14.07 20.70
CA ALA A 18 -11.75 -12.78 20.20
C ALA A 18 -12.46 -11.64 20.94
N LYS A 19 -11.72 -10.83 21.69
CA LYS A 19 -12.21 -9.63 22.38
C LYS A 19 -11.96 -8.40 21.51
N LEU A 20 -13.02 -7.64 21.25
CA LEU A 20 -13.00 -6.43 20.42
C LEU A 20 -13.53 -5.25 21.24
N GLU A 21 -12.99 -4.06 21.04
CA GLU A 21 -13.52 -2.83 21.64
C GLU A 21 -14.82 -2.38 20.93
N SER A 22 -14.90 -2.67 19.63
CA SER A 22 -16.08 -2.46 18.81
C SER A 22 -16.24 -3.56 17.75
N THR A 23 -17.48 -3.81 17.32
CA THR A 23 -17.77 -4.64 16.14
C THR A 23 -17.14 -4.10 14.86
N ASP A 24 -16.74 -2.82 14.83
CA ASP A 24 -16.07 -2.20 13.69
C ASP A 24 -14.58 -2.56 13.56
N ASP A 25 -13.99 -3.10 14.62
CA ASP A 25 -12.62 -3.62 14.63
C ASP A 25 -12.53 -4.97 13.91
N ALA A 26 -13.66 -5.68 13.81
CA ALA A 26 -13.80 -6.85 12.98
C ALA A 26 -14.32 -6.49 11.58
N ARG A 27 -13.74 -7.11 10.56
CA ARG A 27 -14.20 -6.96 9.17
C ARG A 27 -14.38 -8.31 8.51
N THR A 28 -15.63 -8.67 8.31
CA THR A 28 -16.00 -9.87 7.57
C THR A 28 -16.08 -9.57 6.08
N SER A 29 -15.50 -10.44 5.27
CA SER A 29 -15.48 -10.27 3.82
C SER A 29 -15.46 -11.58 3.06
N LEU A 30 -16.02 -11.54 1.85
CA LEU A 30 -15.93 -12.63 0.88
C LEU A 30 -14.74 -12.39 -0.04
N CYS A 31 -14.00 -13.45 -0.37
CA CYS A 31 -12.91 -13.42 -1.34
C CYS A 31 -13.14 -14.49 -2.41
N HIS A 32 -13.29 -14.06 -3.66
CA HIS A 32 -13.53 -14.95 -4.79
C HIS A 32 -12.26 -15.44 -5.50
N CYS A 33 -11.07 -15.14 -4.96
CA CYS A 33 -9.82 -15.55 -5.59
C CYS A 33 -9.66 -17.08 -5.58
N SER A 34 -8.97 -17.62 -6.58
CA SER A 34 -8.73 -19.06 -6.71
C SER A 34 -8.08 -19.70 -5.47
N SER A 35 -7.18 -18.99 -4.79
CA SER A 35 -6.53 -19.46 -3.57
C SER A 35 -7.54 -19.66 -2.43
N CYS A 36 -8.40 -18.66 -2.18
CA CYS A 36 -9.44 -18.76 -1.16
C CYS A 36 -10.47 -19.84 -1.50
N LYS A 37 -10.88 -19.97 -2.78
CA LYS A 37 -11.77 -21.05 -3.21
C LYS A 37 -11.18 -22.43 -2.93
N ARG A 38 -9.90 -22.64 -3.25
CA ARG A 38 -9.19 -23.89 -2.96
C ARG A 38 -9.00 -24.17 -1.47
N ALA A 39 -8.70 -23.13 -0.68
CA ALA A 39 -8.49 -23.28 0.75
C ALA A 39 -9.78 -23.61 1.51
N PHE A 40 -10.91 -23.02 1.10
CA PHE A 40 -12.22 -23.24 1.72
C PHE A 40 -12.96 -24.45 1.13
N GLY A 41 -12.63 -24.86 -0.09
CA GLY A 41 -13.38 -25.88 -0.82
C GLY A 41 -14.75 -25.40 -1.30
N THR A 42 -14.95 -24.09 -1.45
CA THR A 42 -16.24 -23.46 -1.83
C THR A 42 -16.04 -22.39 -2.92
N ASN A 43 -17.13 -21.72 -3.32
CA ASN A 43 -17.14 -20.64 -4.32
C ASN A 43 -16.53 -19.31 -3.82
N TYR A 44 -16.21 -19.18 -2.54
CA TYR A 44 -15.47 -18.03 -1.97
C TYR A 44 -14.90 -18.35 -0.58
N GLY A 45 -13.82 -17.67 -0.21
CA GLY A 45 -13.39 -17.64 1.20
C GLY A 45 -14.21 -16.63 1.98
N LEU A 46 -14.75 -17.02 3.13
CA LEU A 46 -15.48 -16.14 4.04
C LEU A 46 -14.74 -16.03 5.36
N THR A 47 -14.04 -14.91 5.52
CA THR A 47 -13.16 -14.65 6.67
C THR A 47 -13.57 -13.38 7.40
N THR A 48 -13.20 -13.31 8.67
CA THR A 48 -13.31 -12.12 9.51
C THR A 48 -11.93 -11.73 9.98
N LYS A 49 -11.48 -10.55 9.57
CA LYS A 49 -10.22 -9.98 10.04
C LYS A 49 -10.39 -9.53 11.49
N ILE A 50 -9.58 -10.07 12.39
CA ILE A 50 -9.58 -9.80 13.83
C ILE A 50 -8.17 -9.37 14.26
N PRO A 51 -8.03 -8.28 15.05
CA PRO A 51 -6.74 -7.90 15.65
C PRO A 51 -6.14 -9.01 16.52
N LEU A 52 -4.83 -9.22 16.43
CA LEU A 52 -4.17 -10.30 17.17
C LEU A 52 -4.26 -10.10 18.69
N ASP A 53 -4.13 -8.86 19.18
CA ASP A 53 -4.17 -8.53 20.61
C ASP A 53 -5.47 -8.99 21.30
N GLY A 54 -6.56 -9.11 20.55
CA GLY A 54 -7.84 -9.58 21.03
C GLY A 54 -8.07 -11.08 20.88
N PHE A 55 -7.26 -11.80 20.10
CA PHE A 55 -7.49 -13.19 19.71
C PHE A 55 -6.61 -14.17 20.48
N ALA A 56 -7.22 -15.19 21.08
CA ALA A 56 -6.49 -16.27 21.73
C ALA A 56 -7.23 -17.61 21.60
N TYR A 57 -6.46 -18.69 21.46
CA TYR A 57 -6.99 -20.03 21.68
C TYR A 57 -7.23 -20.24 23.17
N THR A 58 -8.45 -20.63 23.53
CA THR A 58 -8.88 -20.90 24.91
C THR A 58 -8.78 -22.38 25.26
N GLU A 59 -8.74 -23.25 24.25
CA GLU A 59 -8.59 -24.69 24.41
C GLU A 59 -7.96 -25.29 23.14
N GLY A 60 -7.01 -26.21 23.32
CA GLY A 60 -6.32 -26.90 22.24
C GLY A 60 -5.26 -26.04 21.52
N GLU A 61 -4.44 -26.71 20.70
CA GLU A 61 -3.44 -26.06 19.86
C GLU A 61 -3.69 -26.38 18.38
N PRO A 62 -3.61 -25.40 17.47
CA PRO A 62 -3.80 -25.65 16.06
C PRO A 62 -2.55 -26.25 15.41
N LYS A 63 -2.76 -27.08 14.39
CA LYS A 63 -1.73 -27.45 13.43
C LYS A 63 -1.53 -26.32 12.42
N LYS A 64 -0.29 -25.95 12.14
CA LYS A 64 0.05 -24.87 11.19
C LYS A 64 0.57 -25.44 9.88
N PHE A 65 0.16 -24.82 8.78
CA PHE A 65 0.66 -25.07 7.43
C PHE A 65 1.10 -23.74 6.82
N LYS A 66 2.39 -23.61 6.51
CA LYS A 66 2.95 -22.44 5.82
C LYS A 66 3.05 -22.77 4.32
N GLN A 67 2.38 -21.97 3.50
CA GLN A 67 2.57 -21.99 2.06
C GLN A 67 3.86 -21.24 1.68
N ASP A 68 4.43 -21.59 0.53
CA ASP A 68 5.65 -20.96 0.00
C ASP A 68 5.51 -19.43 -0.14
N ASN A 69 4.30 -18.95 -0.41
CA ASN A 69 3.99 -17.52 -0.53
C ASN A 69 3.88 -16.78 0.83
N GLY A 70 4.27 -17.43 1.93
CA GLY A 70 4.25 -16.86 3.28
C GLY A 70 2.88 -16.84 3.95
N VAL A 71 1.83 -17.39 3.34
CA VAL A 71 0.52 -17.54 3.99
C VAL A 71 0.56 -18.72 4.95
N ILE A 72 0.23 -18.45 6.21
CA ILE A 72 0.12 -19.45 7.27
C ILE A 72 -1.36 -19.74 7.50
N ARG A 73 -1.70 -21.02 7.56
CA ARG A 73 -3.05 -21.53 7.83
C ARG A 73 -3.04 -22.40 9.07
N GLU A 74 -4.02 -22.20 9.94
CA GLU A 74 -4.16 -22.92 11.20
C GLU A 74 -5.41 -23.80 11.17
N PHE A 75 -5.23 -25.08 11.51
CA PHE A 75 -6.26 -26.11 11.44
C PHE A 75 -6.39 -26.83 12.78
N CYS A 76 -7.58 -27.35 13.07
CA CYS A 76 -7.74 -28.34 14.13
C CYS A 76 -7.04 -29.65 13.73
N ASP A 77 -6.07 -30.11 14.52
CA ASP A 77 -5.35 -31.35 14.25
C ASP A 77 -6.27 -32.59 14.27
N ASN A 78 -7.33 -32.56 15.08
CA ASN A 78 -8.24 -33.69 15.24
C ASN A 78 -9.29 -33.81 14.12
N CYS A 79 -9.91 -32.70 13.68
CA CYS A 79 -11.00 -32.74 12.71
C CYS A 79 -10.71 -32.02 11.39
N GLY A 80 -9.51 -31.47 11.22
CA GLY A 80 -9.09 -30.76 10.01
C GLY A 80 -9.78 -29.42 9.76
N ALA A 81 -10.60 -28.93 10.70
CA ALA A 81 -11.31 -27.66 10.53
C ALA A 81 -10.33 -26.51 10.34
N PHE A 82 -10.51 -25.72 9.28
CA PHE A 82 -9.72 -24.53 9.01
C PHE A 82 -10.20 -23.38 9.89
N VAL A 83 -9.35 -22.88 10.79
CA VAL A 83 -9.74 -21.92 11.83
C VAL A 83 -9.35 -20.49 11.48
N CYS A 84 -8.09 -20.25 11.13
CA CYS A 84 -7.66 -18.94 10.68
C CYS A 84 -6.48 -18.99 9.69
N GLU A 85 -6.30 -17.91 8.95
CA GLU A 85 -5.11 -17.68 8.14
C GLU A 85 -4.54 -16.27 8.33
N TYR A 86 -3.26 -16.11 8.02
CA TYR A 86 -2.57 -14.83 8.06
C TYR A 86 -1.31 -14.88 7.19
N GLY A 87 -0.88 -13.74 6.66
CA GLY A 87 0.42 -13.63 6.01
C GLY A 87 1.53 -13.46 7.05
N GLU A 88 2.72 -13.97 6.76
CA GLU A 88 3.89 -13.87 7.65
C GLU A 88 4.18 -12.42 8.10
N GLN A 89 4.08 -11.45 7.19
CA GLN A 89 4.29 -10.01 7.49
C GLN A 89 3.23 -9.36 8.39
N ALA A 90 2.11 -10.07 8.61
CA ALA A 90 1.01 -9.62 9.46
C ALA A 90 0.76 -10.57 10.62
N ALA A 91 1.69 -11.52 10.85
CA ALA A 91 1.59 -12.53 11.89
C ALA A 91 1.48 -11.93 13.29
N ASP A 92 1.99 -10.72 13.48
CA ASP A 92 1.98 -9.90 14.71
C ASP A 92 0.77 -8.96 14.81
N LYS A 93 -0.09 -8.87 13.80
CA LYS A 93 -1.13 -7.83 13.71
C LYS A 93 -2.56 -8.37 13.70
N PHE A 94 -2.84 -9.40 12.92
CA PHE A 94 -4.21 -9.88 12.74
C PHE A 94 -4.31 -11.36 12.36
N ARG A 95 -5.52 -11.90 12.52
CA ARG A 95 -5.95 -13.21 12.01
C ARG A 95 -7.17 -13.04 11.12
N TYR A 96 -7.20 -13.74 9.99
CA TYR A 96 -8.41 -13.93 9.21
C TYR A 96 -9.09 -15.21 9.69
N VAL A 97 -10.06 -15.06 10.58
CA VAL A 97 -10.76 -16.17 11.22
C VAL A 97 -11.94 -16.62 10.37
N MET A 98 -12.16 -17.92 10.29
CA MET A 98 -13.12 -18.52 9.37
C MET A 98 -14.50 -18.34 9.94
N ARG A 99 -15.36 -17.66 9.18
CA ARG A 99 -16.66 -17.23 9.69
C ARG A 99 -17.53 -18.39 10.19
N GLY A 100 -17.46 -19.55 9.54
CA GLY A 100 -18.22 -20.73 9.93
C GLY A 100 -17.78 -21.36 11.26
N THR A 101 -16.69 -20.89 11.87
CA THR A 101 -16.22 -21.39 13.18
C THR A 101 -16.68 -20.54 14.36
N PHE A 102 -17.34 -19.38 14.12
CA PHE A 102 -17.91 -18.58 15.20
C PHE A 102 -19.18 -19.22 15.75
N ASP A 103 -19.37 -19.10 17.06
CA ASP A 103 -20.59 -19.56 17.74
C ASP A 103 -21.78 -18.65 17.44
N GLU A 104 -21.53 -17.34 17.33
CA GLU A 104 -22.54 -16.32 17.00
C GLU A 104 -22.09 -15.51 15.78
N PRO A 105 -22.15 -16.08 14.57
CA PRO A 105 -21.64 -15.40 13.38
C PRO A 105 -22.35 -14.06 13.15
N ASP A 106 -23.65 -13.93 13.38
CA ASP A 106 -24.40 -12.72 12.99
C ASP A 106 -23.97 -11.42 13.70
N LYS A 107 -23.12 -11.49 14.74
CA LYS A 107 -22.45 -10.33 15.35
C LYS A 107 -21.52 -9.57 14.38
N VAL A 108 -21.02 -10.23 13.34
CA VAL A 108 -20.09 -9.67 12.36
C VAL A 108 -20.54 -10.02 10.92
N PRO A 109 -21.56 -9.35 10.38
CA PRO A 109 -22.01 -9.60 9.02
C PRO A 109 -20.95 -9.16 8.00
N PRO A 110 -20.92 -9.77 6.80
CA PRO A 110 -20.04 -9.34 5.71
C PRO A 110 -20.23 -7.85 5.38
N LYS A 111 -19.11 -7.13 5.24
CA LYS A 111 -19.10 -5.70 4.85
C LYS A 111 -18.60 -5.49 3.42
N GLY A 112 -18.09 -6.53 2.77
CA GLY A 112 -17.67 -6.44 1.38
C GLY A 112 -17.21 -7.75 0.75
N GLU A 113 -17.08 -7.70 -0.57
CA GLU A 113 -16.58 -8.77 -1.43
C GLU A 113 -15.34 -8.30 -2.19
N PHE A 114 -14.37 -9.18 -2.32
CA PHE A 114 -13.11 -8.95 -2.99
C PHE A 114 -12.88 -9.96 -4.11
N PHE A 115 -12.16 -9.52 -5.15
CA PHE A 115 -11.92 -10.28 -6.36
C PHE A 115 -13.20 -10.68 -7.11
N CYS A 116 -14.25 -9.85 -7.08
CA CYS A 116 -15.55 -10.15 -7.71
C CYS A 116 -15.46 -10.53 -9.20
N SER A 117 -14.39 -10.13 -9.91
CA SER A 117 -14.14 -10.60 -11.29
C SER A 117 -13.90 -12.11 -11.43
N GLN A 118 -13.63 -12.81 -10.32
CA GLN A 118 -13.47 -14.26 -10.22
C GLN A 118 -14.66 -14.94 -9.53
N ARG A 119 -15.76 -14.20 -9.28
CA ARG A 119 -17.01 -14.76 -8.79
C ARG A 119 -17.55 -15.75 -9.80
N GLU A 120 -18.13 -16.84 -9.31
CA GLU A 120 -18.81 -17.81 -10.15
C GLU A 120 -20.00 -17.16 -10.88
N GLY A 121 -20.17 -17.43 -12.17
CA GLY A 121 -21.17 -16.75 -13.01
C GLY A 121 -22.63 -16.98 -12.58
N TRP A 122 -22.89 -18.04 -11.83
CA TRP A 122 -24.22 -18.35 -11.28
C TRP A 122 -24.51 -17.68 -9.93
N MET A 123 -23.50 -17.12 -9.26
CA MET A 123 -23.65 -16.55 -7.93
C MET A 123 -24.00 -15.06 -8.01
N PRO A 124 -25.11 -14.61 -7.38
CA PRO A 124 -25.45 -13.19 -7.32
C PRO A 124 -24.47 -12.41 -6.42
N GLU A 125 -24.46 -11.09 -6.57
CA GLU A 125 -23.77 -10.23 -5.58
C GLU A 125 -24.62 -10.10 -4.31
N ILE A 126 -23.98 -9.89 -3.16
CA ILE A 126 -24.68 -9.53 -1.93
C ILE A 126 -25.04 -8.04 -2.00
N GLU A 127 -26.31 -7.70 -1.90
CA GLU A 127 -26.74 -6.31 -1.98
C GLU A 127 -26.28 -5.49 -0.76
N GLY A 128 -25.98 -4.20 -0.98
CA GLY A 128 -25.69 -3.27 0.11
C GLY A 128 -24.29 -3.36 0.73
N ILE A 129 -23.39 -4.18 0.19
CA ILE A 129 -22.00 -4.28 0.67
C ILE A 129 -20.98 -3.81 -0.38
N PHE A 130 -19.75 -3.57 0.08
CA PHE A 130 -18.69 -3.06 -0.79
C PHE A 130 -18.19 -4.12 -1.78
N HIS A 131 -18.23 -3.87 -3.09
CA HIS A 131 -17.73 -4.82 -4.10
C HIS A 131 -16.42 -4.33 -4.74
N LYS A 132 -15.36 -5.13 -4.62
CA LYS A 132 -14.07 -4.88 -5.27
C LYS A 132 -13.79 -5.94 -6.33
N GLN A 133 -13.94 -5.53 -7.60
CA GLN A 133 -13.74 -6.40 -8.77
C GLN A 133 -12.37 -7.08 -8.81
N LYS A 134 -11.30 -6.31 -8.59
CA LYS A 134 -9.92 -6.80 -8.50
C LYS A 134 -9.21 -6.02 -7.40
N ILE A 135 -8.50 -6.71 -6.50
CA ILE A 135 -7.47 -6.07 -5.68
C ILE A 135 -6.29 -5.87 -6.62
N ARG A 136 -5.92 -4.62 -6.80
CA ARG A 136 -4.94 -4.17 -7.78
C ARG A 136 -4.02 -3.24 -7.03
N GLU A 137 -2.83 -3.70 -6.66
CA GLU A 137 -1.77 -2.76 -6.36
C GLU A 137 -1.38 -2.10 -7.69
N ARG A 138 -1.41 -0.77 -7.75
CA ARG A 138 -0.96 -0.06 -8.95
C ARG A 138 0.54 -0.18 -9.01
N LEU A 139 1.01 -0.99 -9.95
CA LEU A 139 2.42 -1.08 -10.30
C LEU A 139 2.90 0.27 -10.80
N MET A 140 3.93 0.79 -10.15
CA MET A 140 4.49 2.09 -10.45
C MET A 140 5.66 1.92 -11.42
N ALA A 141 6.65 1.13 -11.01
CA ALA A 141 7.84 0.86 -11.80
C ALA A 141 8.24 -0.60 -11.64
N THR A 142 8.82 -1.16 -12.71
CA THR A 142 9.49 -2.46 -12.69
C THR A 142 10.91 -2.28 -13.19
N PHE A 143 11.85 -2.97 -12.58
CA PHE A 143 13.23 -3.00 -13.05
C PHE A 143 13.89 -4.33 -12.70
N ASP A 144 14.77 -4.81 -13.57
CA ASP A 144 15.52 -6.05 -13.35
C ASP A 144 16.82 -5.73 -12.55
N GLY A 145 17.30 -6.60 -11.65
CA GLY A 145 18.44 -6.26 -10.78
C GLY A 145 18.97 -7.38 -9.87
N ILE A 146 19.90 -7.03 -8.98
CA ILE A 146 20.52 -7.89 -7.94
C ILE A 146 21.43 -9.02 -8.43
N ILE A 147 20.92 -10.00 -9.17
CA ILE A 147 21.68 -11.21 -9.58
C ILE A 147 21.88 -11.19 -11.10
N PRO A 148 23.13 -11.08 -11.61
CA PRO A 148 23.39 -11.18 -13.04
C PRO A 148 23.15 -12.62 -13.53
N SER A 149 22.55 -12.77 -14.70
CA SER A 149 22.42 -14.05 -15.39
C SER A 149 23.78 -14.49 -15.93
N SER A 150 24.06 -15.79 -15.89
CA SER A 150 25.28 -16.37 -16.48
C SER A 150 25.16 -16.62 -17.99
N THR A 151 23.95 -16.60 -18.54
CA THR A 151 23.64 -17.00 -19.93
C THR A 151 23.18 -15.85 -20.82
N SER A 152 22.94 -14.67 -20.24
CA SER A 152 22.42 -13.49 -20.94
C SER A 152 22.90 -12.21 -20.27
N ASP A 153 22.96 -11.11 -21.02
CA ASP A 153 23.29 -9.76 -20.50
C ASP A 153 22.12 -9.15 -19.68
N SER A 154 21.47 -9.96 -18.85
CA SER A 154 20.28 -9.59 -18.09
C SER A 154 20.36 -10.06 -16.64
N TYR A 155 19.48 -9.54 -15.79
CA TYR A 155 19.39 -9.95 -14.39
C TYR A 155 18.30 -10.99 -14.20
N LEU A 156 18.51 -11.89 -13.24
CA LEU A 156 17.55 -12.94 -12.90
C LEU A 156 16.41 -12.41 -12.02
N VAL A 157 16.64 -11.38 -11.20
CA VAL A 157 15.60 -10.86 -10.29
C VAL A 157 14.87 -9.70 -10.95
N ARG A 158 13.54 -9.75 -10.98
CA ARG A 158 12.70 -8.61 -11.36
C ARG A 158 12.09 -7.97 -10.13
N ILE A 159 12.24 -6.66 -9.97
CA ILE A 159 11.71 -5.89 -8.85
C ILE A 159 10.49 -5.09 -9.30
N HIS A 160 9.45 -5.11 -8.47
CA HIS A 160 8.17 -4.45 -8.68
C HIS A 160 7.94 -3.42 -7.56
N LEU A 161 7.96 -2.14 -7.92
CA LEU A 161 7.59 -1.05 -7.03
C LEU A 161 6.10 -0.76 -7.18
N PHE A 162 5.34 -1.04 -6.13
CA PHE A 162 3.93 -0.69 -6.02
C PHE A 162 3.75 0.59 -5.21
N PHE A 163 2.52 1.05 -5.24
CA PHE A 163 2.07 2.18 -4.46
C PHE A 163 2.28 2.02 -2.94
N SER A 164 2.13 0.79 -2.44
CA SER A 164 2.15 0.45 -1.02
C SER A 164 3.12 -0.67 -0.70
N SER A 165 3.94 -1.11 -1.65
CA SER A 165 4.82 -2.25 -1.40
C SER A 165 6.00 -2.31 -2.37
N LEU A 166 7.06 -3.02 -1.99
CA LEU A 166 8.12 -3.46 -2.89
C LEU A 166 8.08 -4.98 -2.96
N GLY A 167 7.94 -5.53 -4.16
CA GLY A 167 8.04 -6.97 -4.40
C GLY A 167 9.14 -7.33 -5.41
N TYR A 168 9.47 -8.60 -5.49
CA TYR A 168 10.44 -9.13 -6.45
C TYR A 168 10.08 -10.55 -6.92
N GLU A 169 10.59 -10.96 -8.08
CA GLU A 169 10.42 -12.27 -8.71
C GLU A 169 11.79 -12.87 -9.06
N HIS A 170 12.00 -14.18 -8.85
CA HIS A 170 13.24 -14.90 -9.22
C HIS A 170 12.93 -16.27 -9.86
N PRO A 171 13.69 -16.75 -10.87
CA PRO A 171 13.37 -17.99 -11.61
C PRO A 171 13.50 -19.28 -10.80
N SER A 172 14.47 -19.39 -9.89
CA SER A 172 14.69 -20.61 -9.10
C SER A 172 14.03 -20.59 -7.72
N ALA A 173 13.69 -19.40 -7.21
CA ALA A 173 12.90 -19.26 -5.99
C ALA A 173 11.45 -19.08 -6.43
N SER A 174 10.65 -20.14 -6.38
CA SER A 174 9.32 -20.32 -7.01
C SER A 174 8.21 -19.32 -6.64
N THR A 175 8.53 -18.20 -5.98
CA THR A 175 7.59 -17.35 -5.28
C THR A 175 8.08 -15.91 -5.33
N ALA A 176 7.34 -15.06 -6.02
CA ALA A 176 7.49 -13.63 -5.85
C ALA A 176 7.40 -13.29 -4.35
N GLY A 177 8.30 -12.43 -3.85
CA GLY A 177 8.31 -11.97 -2.46
C GLY A 177 7.86 -10.52 -2.37
N VAL A 178 7.21 -10.15 -1.26
CA VAL A 178 7.02 -8.73 -0.87
C VAL A 178 7.95 -8.46 0.30
N VAL A 179 8.59 -7.30 0.35
CA VAL A 179 9.64 -6.99 1.34
C VAL A 179 9.14 -5.98 2.36
N SER A 180 8.35 -4.99 1.92
CA SER A 180 7.86 -3.92 2.78
C SER A 180 6.50 -3.43 2.32
N SER A 181 5.71 -2.88 3.27
CA SER A 181 4.45 -2.16 3.00
C SER A 181 4.64 -0.64 2.86
N TRP A 182 5.90 -0.20 2.90
CA TRP A 182 6.35 1.17 2.66
C TRP A 182 7.78 1.05 2.12
N PRO A 183 7.99 1.19 0.80
CA PRO A 183 9.28 0.97 0.18
C PRO A 183 10.36 1.89 0.76
N ARG A 184 11.41 1.31 1.35
CA ARG A 184 12.57 1.96 1.97
C ARG A 184 13.85 1.53 1.25
N LEU A 185 14.00 1.99 0.02
CA LEU A 185 15.27 1.84 -0.69
C LEU A 185 16.36 2.66 0.05
N PRO A 186 17.65 2.25 0.02
CA PRO A 186 18.16 1.01 -0.56
C PRO A 186 18.04 -0.21 0.38
N HIS A 187 17.61 -0.04 1.64
CA HIS A 187 17.52 -1.12 2.63
C HIS A 187 16.66 -2.30 2.14
N ASP A 188 15.54 -2.03 1.48
CA ASP A 188 14.70 -3.11 0.95
C ASP A 188 15.44 -3.97 -0.09
N LEU A 189 16.39 -3.43 -0.86
CA LEU A 189 17.21 -4.23 -1.78
C LEU A 189 18.15 -5.17 -1.04
N MET A 190 18.70 -4.72 0.09
CA MET A 190 19.54 -5.55 0.95
C MET A 190 18.74 -6.73 1.49
N THR A 191 17.52 -6.49 1.97
CA THR A 191 16.63 -7.57 2.46
C THR A 191 16.30 -8.58 1.35
N ILE A 192 16.12 -8.13 0.10
CA ILE A 192 15.96 -9.06 -1.04
C ILE A 192 17.25 -9.87 -1.25
N GLY A 193 18.42 -9.24 -1.16
CA GLY A 193 19.71 -9.92 -1.23
C GLY A 193 19.87 -11.01 -0.18
N GLU A 194 19.52 -10.72 1.07
CA GLU A 194 19.52 -11.68 2.19
C GLU A 194 18.56 -12.86 1.91
N GLN A 195 17.35 -12.58 1.42
CA GLN A 195 16.36 -13.62 1.08
C GLN A 195 16.77 -14.51 -0.11
N LEU A 196 17.68 -14.03 -0.96
CA LEU A 196 18.22 -14.75 -2.12
C LEU A 196 19.61 -15.34 -1.84
N ASP A 197 20.04 -15.39 -0.58
CA ASP A 197 21.36 -15.87 -0.16
C ASP A 197 22.53 -15.19 -0.89
N VAL A 198 22.36 -13.93 -1.29
CA VAL A 198 23.43 -13.14 -1.91
C VAL A 198 24.47 -12.80 -0.85
N PRO A 199 25.77 -13.09 -1.10
CA PRO A 199 26.83 -12.86 -0.12
C PRO A 199 26.83 -11.43 0.42
N SER A 200 26.99 -11.25 1.73
CA SER A 200 26.93 -9.93 2.38
C SER A 200 27.93 -8.92 1.82
N VAL A 201 29.09 -9.39 1.35
CA VAL A 201 30.10 -8.56 0.65
C VAL A 201 29.58 -7.89 -0.63
N ALA A 202 28.52 -8.43 -1.23
CA ALA A 202 27.90 -7.87 -2.43
C ALA A 202 27.08 -6.60 -2.12
N TRP A 203 26.50 -6.49 -0.92
CA TRP A 203 25.64 -5.37 -0.52
C TRP A 203 26.15 -4.59 0.70
N ALA A 204 27.28 -4.98 1.28
CA ALA A 204 27.86 -4.39 2.49
C ALA A 204 27.94 -2.85 2.44
N CYS A 205 28.20 -2.27 1.27
CA CYS A 205 28.27 -0.83 1.05
C CYS A 205 26.97 -0.07 1.34
N LEU A 206 25.83 -0.74 1.42
CA LEU A 206 24.55 -0.15 1.79
C LEU A 206 24.42 0.08 3.31
N VAL A 207 25.17 -0.67 4.12
CA VAL A 207 25.12 -0.60 5.59
C VAL A 207 26.37 0.06 6.16
N SER A 208 27.53 -0.29 5.62
CA SER A 208 28.82 0.21 6.06
C SER A 208 29.46 1.11 5.00
N GLY A 209 30.41 1.95 5.42
CA GLY A 209 31.22 2.75 4.49
C GLY A 209 32.13 1.94 3.56
N SER A 210 32.09 0.60 3.59
CA SER A 210 32.97 -0.26 2.80
C SER A 210 32.55 -0.34 1.33
N GLU A 211 33.43 -0.87 0.49
CA GLU A 211 33.09 -1.16 -0.90
C GLU A 211 32.25 -2.45 -1.00
N CYS A 212 31.34 -2.50 -1.98
CA CYS A 212 30.58 -3.68 -2.34
C CYS A 212 31.11 -4.27 -3.65
N THR A 213 31.12 -5.59 -3.76
CA THR A 213 31.56 -6.30 -4.97
C THR A 213 30.54 -6.17 -6.10
N SER A 214 29.25 -6.09 -5.78
CA SER A 214 28.21 -5.96 -6.79
C SER A 214 28.11 -4.52 -7.33
N PRO A 215 28.21 -4.32 -8.66
CA PRO A 215 28.00 -3.01 -9.27
C PRO A 215 26.56 -2.51 -9.08
N PHE A 216 25.59 -3.43 -9.01
CA PHE A 216 24.19 -3.10 -8.75
C PHE A 216 24.00 -2.41 -7.40
N TYR A 217 24.43 -3.04 -6.30
CA TYR A 217 24.27 -2.45 -4.97
C TYR A 217 25.06 -1.15 -4.81
N ARG A 218 26.23 -1.04 -5.47
CA ARG A 218 27.03 0.18 -5.49
C ARG A 218 26.27 1.37 -6.08
N ALA A 219 25.48 1.15 -7.12
CA ALA A 219 24.66 2.19 -7.76
C ALA A 219 23.49 2.69 -6.88
N PHE A 220 23.08 1.92 -5.88
CA PHE A 220 22.06 2.32 -4.91
C PHE A 220 22.63 2.80 -3.58
N ARG A 221 23.96 2.81 -3.42
CA ARG A 221 24.66 3.23 -2.20
C ARG A 221 24.34 4.65 -1.77
N SER A 222 24.29 5.58 -2.72
CA SER A 222 24.14 7.02 -2.45
C SER A 222 22.70 7.53 -2.54
N GLY A 223 21.70 6.64 -2.53
CA GLY A 223 20.30 7.01 -2.77
C GLY A 223 20.08 7.62 -4.16
N TYR A 224 18.94 8.26 -4.38
CA TYR A 224 18.62 8.84 -5.69
C TYR A 224 19.41 10.13 -5.91
N PHE A 225 20.10 10.27 -7.03
CA PHE A 225 20.90 11.46 -7.35
C PHE A 225 21.95 11.85 -6.28
N GLY A 226 22.39 10.90 -5.44
CA GLY A 226 23.32 11.20 -4.35
C GLY A 226 22.67 11.77 -3.08
N LEU A 227 21.34 11.78 -2.99
CA LEU A 227 20.58 12.25 -1.83
C LEU A 227 20.15 11.07 -0.93
N PRO A 228 20.24 11.20 0.41
CA PRO A 228 19.73 10.21 1.35
C PRO A 228 18.27 9.88 1.05
N THR A 229 17.84 8.63 1.21
CA THR A 229 16.48 8.21 0.84
C THR A 229 15.37 8.81 1.70
N GLU A 230 15.69 9.30 2.89
CA GLU A 230 14.77 10.12 3.69
C GLU A 230 14.49 11.50 3.06
N THR A 231 15.39 12.00 2.21
CA THR A 231 15.30 13.34 1.59
C THR A 231 14.06 13.47 0.72
N LEU A 232 13.61 12.40 0.05
CA LEU A 232 12.37 12.42 -0.74
C LEU A 232 11.12 12.56 0.14
N THR A 233 11.11 11.92 1.29
CA THR A 233 10.06 12.09 2.31
C THR A 233 10.09 13.51 2.84
N TYR A 234 11.28 14.06 3.12
CA TYR A 234 11.44 15.47 3.50
C TYR A 234 10.99 16.42 2.40
N PHE A 235 11.25 16.14 1.11
CA PHE A 235 10.72 16.94 0.00
C PHE A 235 9.19 16.94 0.00
N GLY A 236 8.55 15.80 0.27
CA GLY A 236 7.11 15.71 0.47
C GLY A 236 6.63 16.62 1.60
N PHE A 237 7.32 16.60 2.75
CA PHE A 237 7.02 17.48 3.88
C PHE A 237 7.28 18.96 3.58
N TYR A 238 8.42 19.33 3.00
CA TYR A 238 8.74 20.70 2.61
C TYR A 238 7.74 21.23 1.59
N TYR A 239 7.34 20.41 0.63
CA TYR A 239 6.28 20.73 -0.32
C TYR A 239 4.95 20.95 0.42
N ALA A 240 4.54 20.03 1.29
CA ALA A 240 3.35 20.18 2.12
C ALA A 240 3.36 21.46 2.98
N PHE A 241 4.46 21.74 3.69
CA PHE A 241 4.64 22.95 4.49
C PHE A 241 4.62 24.22 3.65
N PHE A 242 5.25 24.20 2.48
CA PHE A 242 5.18 25.31 1.53
C PHE A 242 3.74 25.61 1.12
N PHE A 243 2.96 24.58 0.76
CA PHE A 243 1.55 24.77 0.37
C PHE A 243 0.67 25.22 1.54
N ILE A 244 0.85 24.66 2.74
CA ILE A 244 0.18 25.14 3.96
C ILE A 244 0.53 26.61 4.20
N GLY A 245 1.81 26.98 4.09
CA GLY A 245 2.28 28.36 4.23
C GLY A 245 1.64 29.30 3.20
N VAL A 246 1.51 28.86 1.95
CA VAL A 246 0.79 29.61 0.91
C VAL A 246 -0.69 29.77 1.26
N VAL A 247 -1.38 28.73 1.75
CA VAL A 247 -2.79 28.83 2.17
C VAL A 247 -2.94 29.80 3.34
N LEU A 248 -2.12 29.67 4.38
CA LEU A 248 -2.15 30.57 5.55
C LEU A 248 -1.89 32.01 5.15
N LEU A 249 -0.88 32.25 4.30
CA LEU A 249 -0.60 33.58 3.76
C LEU A 249 -1.80 34.13 2.99
N LYS A 250 -2.48 33.30 2.18
CA LYS A 250 -3.69 33.71 1.46
C LYS A 250 -4.83 34.05 2.42
N GLU A 251 -5.08 33.26 3.47
CA GLU A 251 -6.09 33.58 4.48
C GLU A 251 -5.80 34.90 5.21
N VAL A 252 -4.54 35.12 5.60
CA VAL A 252 -4.10 36.40 6.19
C VAL A 252 -4.34 37.55 5.21
N LEU A 253 -4.04 37.38 3.92
CA LEU A 253 -4.28 38.40 2.91
C LEU A 253 -5.77 38.67 2.67
N ILE A 254 -6.64 37.64 2.73
CA ILE A 254 -8.10 37.83 2.63
C ILE A 254 -8.59 38.71 3.79
N PHE A 255 -8.06 38.49 5.00
CA PHE A 255 -8.48 39.23 6.19
C PHE A 255 -7.90 40.65 6.25
N VAL A 256 -6.60 40.80 5.96
CA VAL A 256 -5.88 42.07 6.17
C VAL A 256 -5.97 42.99 4.95
N ARG A 257 -5.79 42.46 3.73
CA ARG A 257 -5.71 43.28 2.52
C ARG A 257 -6.05 42.47 1.24
N PRO A 258 -7.33 42.16 1.02
CA PRO A 258 -7.74 41.27 -0.07
C PRO A 258 -7.34 41.75 -1.47
N SER A 259 -7.16 43.06 -1.67
CA SER A 259 -6.69 43.65 -2.93
C SER A 259 -5.32 43.15 -3.40
N TRP A 260 -4.49 42.59 -2.51
CA TRP A 260 -3.21 41.98 -2.89
C TRP A 260 -3.36 40.64 -3.61
N LEU A 261 -4.55 40.03 -3.55
CA LEU A 261 -4.88 38.78 -4.24
C LEU A 261 -5.38 39.00 -5.67
N ARG A 262 -5.36 40.25 -6.15
CA ARG A 262 -5.79 40.64 -7.50
C ARG A 262 -5.17 39.75 -8.57
N CYS A 263 -6.01 39.23 -9.46
CA CYS A 263 -5.59 38.37 -10.55
C CYS A 263 -4.61 39.09 -11.49
N ARG A 264 -3.41 38.51 -11.69
CA ARG A 264 -2.40 38.98 -12.65
C ARG A 264 -2.28 38.10 -13.89
N CYS A 265 -3.21 37.18 -14.12
CA CYS A 265 -3.11 36.22 -15.22
C CYS A 265 -3.11 36.93 -16.59
N TYR A 266 -2.03 36.75 -17.34
CA TYR A 266 -1.85 37.33 -18.68
C TYR A 266 -2.62 36.56 -19.76
N PHE A 267 -2.70 35.23 -19.63
CA PHE A 267 -3.30 34.36 -20.65
C PHE A 267 -4.84 34.26 -20.53
N GLY A 268 -5.54 34.58 -21.63
CA GLY A 268 -7.00 34.71 -21.67
C GLY A 268 -7.80 33.43 -21.36
N PHE A 269 -7.28 32.24 -21.71
CA PHE A 269 -7.99 30.98 -21.42
C PHE A 269 -7.99 30.63 -19.92
N LEU A 270 -6.93 31.00 -19.19
CA LEU A 270 -6.86 30.83 -17.73
C LEU A 270 -7.81 31.79 -17.01
N LYS A 271 -8.13 32.94 -17.60
CA LYS A 271 -9.10 33.91 -17.05
C LYS A 271 -10.52 33.36 -16.97
N ARG A 272 -10.90 32.28 -17.65
CA ARG A 272 -12.26 31.70 -17.50
C ARG A 272 -12.37 30.69 -16.35
N LYS A 273 -11.25 30.11 -15.92
CA LYS A 273 -11.19 29.07 -14.89
C LYS A 273 -10.57 29.52 -13.56
N CYS A 274 -9.94 30.70 -13.54
CA CYS A 274 -9.27 31.24 -12.36
C CYS A 274 -10.25 32.03 -11.47
N SER A 275 -10.40 31.56 -10.23
CA SER A 275 -11.25 32.17 -9.20
C SER A 275 -10.64 33.40 -8.53
N CYS A 276 -9.46 33.87 -8.95
CA CYS A 276 -8.84 35.05 -8.35
C CYS A 276 -9.71 36.32 -8.54
N PRO A 277 -9.76 37.20 -7.53
CA PRO A 277 -10.55 38.43 -7.56
C PRO A 277 -10.08 39.37 -8.67
N ARG A 278 -11.05 40.09 -9.25
CA ARG A 278 -10.87 41.03 -10.37
C ARG A 278 -11.52 42.34 -10.02
N GLY A 279 -11.05 43.41 -10.66
CA GLY A 279 -11.54 44.75 -10.42
C GLY A 279 -10.43 45.70 -9.99
N THR A 280 -10.83 46.91 -9.59
CA THR A 280 -9.99 47.88 -8.90
C THR A 280 -9.68 47.41 -7.48
N ARG A 281 -8.87 48.18 -6.76
CA ARG A 281 -8.52 47.86 -5.39
C ARG A 281 -9.76 47.94 -4.47
N GLU A 282 -10.57 48.95 -4.68
CA GLU A 282 -11.78 49.27 -3.93
C GLU A 282 -12.85 48.20 -4.17
N GLU A 283 -13.03 47.78 -5.42
CA GLU A 283 -13.97 46.71 -5.79
C GLU A 283 -13.62 45.38 -5.11
N ILE A 284 -12.33 45.05 -5.03
CA ILE A 284 -11.87 43.79 -4.41
C ILE A 284 -12.00 43.84 -2.88
N GLU A 285 -11.70 44.99 -2.26
CA GLU A 285 -11.86 45.18 -0.81
C GLU A 285 -13.34 45.16 -0.39
N ALA A 286 -14.27 45.48 -1.30
CA ALA A 286 -15.71 45.43 -1.08
C ALA A 286 -16.37 44.06 -1.38
N LEU A 287 -15.60 43.03 -1.78
CA LEU A 287 -16.17 41.72 -2.12
C LEU A 287 -16.84 41.05 -0.90
N PRO A 288 -18.01 40.42 -1.09
CA PRO A 288 -18.73 39.76 -0.01
C PRO A 288 -18.00 38.50 0.47
N SER A 289 -18.23 38.11 1.73
CA SER A 289 -17.66 36.88 2.32
C SER A 289 -17.89 35.63 1.47
N ALA A 290 -19.08 35.51 0.86
CA ALA A 290 -19.45 34.40 -0.02
C ALA A 290 -18.50 34.23 -1.22
N PHE A 291 -17.93 35.33 -1.75
CA PHE A 291 -16.92 35.24 -2.81
C PHE A 291 -15.65 34.54 -2.31
N TRP A 292 -15.19 34.91 -1.12
CA TRP A 292 -13.99 34.35 -0.51
C TRP A 292 -14.16 32.89 -0.10
N ASP A 293 -15.37 32.48 0.28
CA ASP A 293 -15.68 31.07 0.53
C ASP A 293 -15.61 30.24 -0.76
N GLY A 294 -16.13 30.78 -1.88
CA GLY A 294 -15.93 30.18 -3.20
C GLY A 294 -14.46 30.12 -3.62
N TYR A 295 -13.68 31.15 -3.29
CA TYR A 295 -12.23 31.16 -3.52
C TYR A 295 -11.51 30.07 -2.71
N ARG A 296 -11.88 29.87 -1.44
CA ARG A 296 -11.36 28.78 -0.58
C ARG A 296 -11.71 27.40 -1.12
N MET A 297 -12.96 27.20 -1.52
CA MET A 297 -13.41 25.94 -2.13
C MET A 297 -12.68 25.60 -3.44
N TRP A 298 -12.14 26.61 -4.13
CA TRP A 298 -11.29 26.38 -5.30
C TRP A 298 -9.82 26.15 -4.92
N LEU A 299 -9.28 26.93 -3.97
CA LEU A 299 -7.88 26.89 -3.55
C LEU A 299 -7.52 25.60 -2.79
N TRP A 300 -8.32 25.21 -1.80
CA TRP A 300 -7.96 24.09 -0.93
C TRP A 300 -7.93 22.74 -1.65
N PRO A 301 -8.91 22.37 -2.50
CA PRO A 301 -8.87 21.09 -3.20
C PRO A 301 -7.77 21.02 -4.26
N THR A 302 -7.49 22.13 -4.95
CA THR A 302 -6.40 22.19 -5.95
C THR A 302 -5.02 22.04 -5.30
N MET A 303 -4.86 22.49 -4.06
CA MET A 303 -3.61 22.34 -3.30
C MET A 303 -3.52 21.01 -2.53
N ALA A 304 -4.62 20.47 -2.03
CA ALA A 304 -4.67 19.15 -1.38
C ALA A 304 -4.32 18.01 -2.36
N PHE A 305 -4.76 18.11 -3.61
CA PHE A 305 -4.35 17.18 -4.68
C PHE A 305 -2.84 17.22 -4.94
N ALA A 306 -2.22 18.40 -4.85
CA ALA A 306 -0.79 18.58 -5.12
C ALA A 306 0.08 18.10 -3.96
N ALA A 307 -0.31 18.35 -2.71
CA ALA A 307 0.59 18.19 -1.56
C ALA A 307 0.40 16.90 -0.73
N PHE A 308 -0.78 16.27 -0.74
CA PHE A 308 -1.13 15.31 0.33
C PHE A 308 -1.64 13.96 -0.11
N THR A 309 -1.74 13.66 -1.41
CA THR A 309 -2.06 12.29 -1.77
C THR A 309 -0.77 11.47 -1.70
N PRO A 310 -0.73 10.39 -0.90
CA PRO A 310 0.38 9.43 -0.97
C PRO A 310 0.60 8.97 -2.42
N ALA A 311 -0.47 9.04 -3.25
CA ALA A 311 -0.53 8.84 -4.70
C ALA A 311 0.56 9.61 -5.44
N HIS A 312 0.70 10.90 -5.14
CA HIS A 312 1.65 11.77 -5.82
C HIS A 312 3.09 11.53 -5.33
N ILE A 313 3.30 11.38 -4.02
CA ILE A 313 4.64 11.15 -3.47
C ILE A 313 5.23 9.84 -4.03
N GLN A 314 4.46 8.76 -4.00
CA GLN A 314 4.95 7.50 -4.54
C GLN A 314 5.09 7.53 -6.06
N PHE A 315 4.25 8.30 -6.77
CA PHE A 315 4.40 8.50 -8.22
C PHE A 315 5.74 9.17 -8.55
N LEU A 316 6.10 10.20 -7.80
CA LEU A 316 7.41 10.83 -7.90
C LEU A 316 8.52 9.86 -7.56
N ASN A 317 8.38 9.02 -6.52
CA ASN A 317 9.36 7.99 -6.19
C ASN A 317 9.59 7.00 -7.34
N GLY A 318 8.51 6.49 -7.95
CA GLY A 318 8.61 5.61 -9.12
C GLY A 318 9.27 6.31 -10.31
N TRP A 319 9.01 7.61 -10.50
CA TRP A 319 9.63 8.39 -11.57
C TRP A 319 11.09 8.69 -11.36
N VAL A 320 11.46 9.06 -10.14
CA VAL A 320 12.83 9.26 -9.71
C VAL A 320 13.61 7.94 -9.84
N LEU A 321 13.04 6.81 -9.41
CA LEU A 321 13.68 5.50 -9.54
C LEU A 321 13.92 5.11 -11.00
N LYS A 322 12.91 5.26 -11.87
CA LYS A 322 13.10 4.98 -13.30
C LYS A 322 14.18 5.88 -13.91
N THR A 323 14.17 7.17 -13.57
CA THR A 323 15.14 8.14 -14.08
C THR A 323 16.54 7.81 -13.60
N HIS A 324 16.71 7.47 -12.32
CA HIS A 324 17.98 7.07 -11.71
C HIS A 324 18.57 5.83 -12.37
N VAL A 325 17.76 4.77 -12.53
CA VAL A 325 18.19 3.52 -13.20
C VAL A 325 18.60 3.78 -14.65
N ASN A 326 17.84 4.58 -15.39
CA ASN A 326 18.15 4.90 -16.78
C ASN A 326 19.40 5.79 -16.93
N LEU A 327 19.62 6.74 -16.01
CA LEU A 327 20.76 7.66 -16.05
C LEU A 327 22.08 6.97 -15.69
N LEU A 328 22.05 6.02 -14.76
CA LEU A 328 23.26 5.30 -14.33
C LEU A 328 23.78 4.30 -15.37
N GLY A 329 23.02 4.05 -16.44
CA GLY A 329 23.49 3.18 -17.54
C GLY A 329 23.92 1.81 -17.05
N LEU A 330 23.27 1.28 -16.01
CA LEU A 330 23.54 -0.06 -15.50
C LEU A 330 23.27 -1.05 -16.62
N GLU A 331 24.34 -1.53 -17.27
CA GLU A 331 24.24 -2.43 -18.42
C GLU A 331 23.35 -3.63 -18.05
N GLY A 332 22.33 -3.89 -18.88
CA GLY A 332 21.36 -4.96 -18.68
C GLY A 332 20.19 -4.65 -17.73
N VAL A 333 20.21 -3.57 -16.96
CA VAL A 333 19.09 -3.15 -16.10
C VAL A 333 18.12 -2.25 -16.86
N ASN A 334 16.85 -2.67 -16.96
CA ASN A 334 15.81 -1.90 -17.65
C ASN A 334 14.69 -1.47 -16.71
N ALA A 335 14.55 -0.17 -16.46
CA ALA A 335 13.41 0.36 -15.71
C ALA A 335 12.24 0.76 -16.63
N ARG A 336 11.05 0.30 -16.29
CA ARG A 336 9.80 0.56 -17.03
C ARG A 336 8.75 1.09 -16.07
N PHE A 337 8.00 2.12 -16.48
CA PHE A 337 6.77 2.44 -15.76
C PHE A 337 5.74 1.35 -16.04
N GLY A 338 5.06 0.92 -14.98
CA GLY A 338 4.03 -0.11 -15.09
C GLY A 338 2.95 0.31 -16.08
N ARG A 339 2.62 -0.59 -17.01
CA ARG A 339 1.31 -0.64 -17.67
C ARG A 339 0.58 -1.94 -17.26
N GLY A 340 0.47 -2.27 -15.97
CA GLY A 340 -0.31 -3.48 -15.61
C GLY A 340 -0.24 -4.07 -14.21
N PHE A 341 -1.19 -5.00 -14.05
CA PHE A 341 -1.51 -6.00 -13.01
C PHE A 341 -0.39 -6.80 -12.34
N ILE A 342 -0.25 -6.86 -11.01
CA ILE A 342 -0.04 -8.18 -10.38
C ILE A 342 -1.38 -8.65 -9.82
#